data_AF-A0A356CSC3-F1
#
_entry.id   AF-A0A356CSC3-F1
#
_cell.length_a   1.000
_cell.length_b   1.000
_cell.length_c   1.000
_cell.angle_alpha   90.00
_cell.angle_beta   90.00
_cell.angle_gamma   90.00
#
_symmetry.space_group_name_H-M   'P 1'
#
loop_
_entity.id
_entity.type
_entity.pdbx_description
1 polymer ?
#
loop_
_entity_poly.entity_id
_entity_poly.type
_entity_poly.pdbx_seq_one_letter_code
_entity_poly.pdbx_strand_id
1 'polypeptide(L)' 'MPILFIIDPPQSLQLKKDSTLALMKEAVKQNHEVYFCLQHDLYIDANQLFCRTHRFEL' A
#
# COMPACT_ATOMS: atom_id res chain seq x y z
N MET A 1 -13.05 0.98 5.39
CA MET A 1 -12.31 2.25 5.14
C MET A 1 -11.12 1.94 4.24
N PRO A 2 -10.86 2.73 3.19
CA PRO A 2 -9.68 2.55 2.34
C PRO A 2 -8.39 2.94 3.09
N ILE A 3 -7.36 2.11 2.98
CA ILE A 3 -6.03 2.35 3.57
C ILE A 3 -4.99 2.20 2.45
N LEU A 4 -4.17 3.23 2.26
CA LEU A 4 -3.05 3.21 1.30
C LEU A 4 -1.73 3.07 2.06
N PHE A 5 -0.95 2.05 1.70
CA PHE A 5 0.42 1.87 2.15
C PHE A 5 1.39 2.35 1.06
N ILE A 6 2.26 3.30 1.39
CA ILE A 6 3.39 3.69 0.53
C ILE A 6 4.57 2.84 0.95
N ILE A 7 5.04 1.95 0.07
CA ILE A 7 5.99 0.90 0.42
C ILE A 7 7.17 0.88 -0.55
N ASP A 8 8.26 0.23 -0.12
CA ASP A 8 9.33 -0.18 -1.02
C ASP A 8 8.82 -1.23 -2.03
N PRO A 9 9.52 -1.43 -3.16
CA PRO A 9 9.15 -2.45 -4.14
C PRO A 9 8.82 -3.79 -3.47
N PRO A 10 7.69 -4.44 -3.80
CA PRO A 10 7.30 -5.70 -3.17
C PRO A 10 8.39 -6.78 -3.24
N GLN A 11 9.21 -6.76 -4.30
CA GLN A 11 10.31 -7.70 -4.50
C GLN A 11 11.46 -7.49 -3.50
N SER A 12 11.60 -6.30 -2.89
CA SER A 12 12.61 -6.04 -1.85
C SER A 12 12.12 -6.34 -0.44
N LEU A 13 10.83 -6.63 -0.24
CA LEU A 13 10.27 -6.90 1.09
C LEU A 13 10.67 -8.30 1.59
N GLN A 14 11.15 -8.36 2.83
CA GLN A 14 11.47 -9.64 3.48
C GLN A 14 10.23 -10.24 4.13
N LEU A 15 9.47 -11.05 3.37
CA LEU A 15 8.16 -11.61 3.77
C LEU A 15 8.06 -12.18 5.20
N LYS A 16 9.16 -12.73 5.76
CA LYS A 16 9.18 -13.31 7.12
C LYS A 16 9.35 -12.28 8.24
N LYS A 17 9.81 -11.06 7.94
CA LYS A 17 10.14 -10.02 8.94
C LYS A 17 9.48 -8.68 8.65
N ASP A 18 8.73 -8.58 7.56
CA ASP A 18 8.14 -7.33 7.13
C ASP A 18 6.86 -7.02 7.91
N SER A 19 6.93 -6.04 8.80
CA SER A 19 5.78 -5.58 9.57
C SER A 19 4.72 -4.92 8.69
N THR A 20 5.10 -4.33 7.54
CA THR A 20 4.16 -3.70 6.61
C THR A 20 3.22 -4.74 6.02
N LEU A 21 3.76 -5.88 5.58
CA LEU A 21 2.93 -6.99 5.10
C LEU A 21 1.99 -7.51 6.20
N ALA A 22 2.47 -7.63 7.44
CA ALA A 22 1.64 -8.07 8.55
C ALA A 22 0.47 -7.10 8.82
N LEU A 23 0.74 -5.79 8.78
CA LEU A 23 -0.27 -4.74 8.94
C LEU A 23 -1.29 -4.75 7.80
N MET A 24 -0.85 -4.88 6.55
CA MET A 24 -1.74 -4.97 5.39
C MET A 24 -2.68 -6.18 5.50
N LYS A 25 -2.16 -7.35 5.91
CA LYS A 25 -2.97 -8.55 6.12
C LYS A 25 -4.00 -8.38 7.22
N GLU A 26 -3.62 -7.77 8.34
CA GLU A 26 -4.53 -7.52 9.46
C GLU A 26 -5.63 -6.52 9.08
N ALA A 27 -5.28 -5.47 8.32
CA ALA A 27 -6.25 -4.52 7.81
C ALA A 27 -7.30 -5.19 6.89
N VAL A 28 -6.87 -6.09 5.99
CA VAL A 28 -7.82 -6.88 5.17
C VAL A 28 -8.75 -7.72 6.06
N LYS A 29 -8.23 -8.40 7.08
CA LYS A 29 -9.04 -9.21 8.02
C LYS A 29 -10.08 -8.39 8.78
N GLN A 30 -9.78 -7.12 9.05
CA GLN A 30 -10.71 -6.18 9.67
C GLN A 30 -11.67 -5.52 8.67
N ASN A 31 -11.78 -6.05 7.44
CA ASN A 31 -12.63 -5.57 6.36
C ASN A 31 -12.29 -4.14 5.88
N HIS A 32 -11.02 -3.75 5.95
CA HIS A 32 -10.53 -2.56 5.26
C HIS A 32 -10.21 -2.88 3.80
N GLU A 33 -10.44 -1.90 2.92
CA GLU A 33 -9.96 -1.97 1.54
C GLU A 33 -8.49 -1.53 1.55
N VAL A 34 -7.58 -2.44 1.24
CA VAL A 34 -6.14 -2.19 1.35
C VAL A 34 -5.54 -1.98 -0.03
N TYR A 35 -4.77 -0.91 -0.15
CA TYR A 35 -4.05 -0.54 -1.35
C TYR A 35 -2.57 -0.32 -1.02
N PHE A 36 -1.72 -0.47 -2.02
CA PHE A 36 -0.33 -0.07 -1.91
C PHE A 36 0.14 0.67 -3.17
N CYS A 37 1.17 1.50 -3.01
CA CYS A 37 1.88 2.15 -4.10
C CYS A 37 3.36 2.32 -3.76
N LEU A 38 4.17 2.62 -4.78
CA LEU A 38 5.56 3.04 -4.61
C LEU A 38 5.62 4.56 -4.48
N GLN A 39 6.74 5.08 -3.96
CA GLN A 39 6.92 6.53 -3.82
C GLN A 39 6.78 7.27 -5.16
N HIS A 40 7.24 6.67 -6.26
CA HIS A 40 7.18 7.27 -7.60
C HIS A 40 5.79 7.19 -8.26
N ASP A 41 4.83 6.52 -7.64
CA ASP A 41 3.44 6.50 -8.10
C ASP A 41 2.65 7.73 -7.64
N LEU A 42 3.21 8.50 -6.71
CA LEU A 42 2.65 9.77 -6.22
C LEU A 42 3.09 10.90 -7.14
N TYR A 43 2.14 11.74 -7.55
CA TYR A 43 2.41 12.93 -8.33
C TYR A 43 1.43 14.04 -7.98
N ILE A 44 1.85 15.29 -8.19
CA ILE A 44 0.98 16.46 -8.03
C ILE A 44 0.70 17.02 -9.42
N ASP A 45 -0.58 17.23 -9.70
CA ASP A 45 -1.04 17.93 -10.90
C ASP A 45 -2.09 18.97 -10.49
N ALA A 46 -2.00 20.19 -11.04
CA ALA A 46 -2.88 21.32 -10.71
C ALA A 46 -3.13 21.53 -9.19
N ASN A 47 -2.07 21.42 -8.37
CA ASN A 47 -2.13 21.53 -6.90
C ASN A 47 -2.99 20.46 -6.20
N GLN A 48 -3.22 19.32 -6.87
CA GLN A 48 -3.91 18.16 -6.33
C GLN A 48 -2.96 16.94 -6.34
N LEU A 49 -2.97 16.18 -5.24
CA LEU A 49 -2.20 14.95 -5.11
C LEU A 49 -2.95 13.78 -5.77
N PHE A 50 -2.25 13.06 -6.62
CA PHE A 50 -2.71 11.84 -7.27
C PHE A 50 -1.78 10.68 -6.96
N CYS A 51 -2.31 9.47 -7.09
CA CYS A 51 -1.59 8.24 -6.81
C CYS A 51 -2.09 7.12 -7.73
N ARG A 52 -1.17 6.35 -8.32
CA ARG A 52 -1.50 5.04 -8.89
C ARG A 52 -1.40 3.99 -7.79
N THR A 53 -2.46 3.21 -7.61
CA THR A 53 -2.55 2.25 -6.51
C THR A 53 -2.79 0.84 -7.02
N HIS A 54 -2.25 -0.15 -6.32
CA HIS A 54 -2.55 -1.56 -6.49
C HIS A 54 -3.40 -2.05 -5.33
N ARG A 55 -4.44 -2.83 -5.61
CA ARG A 55 -5.27 -3.44 -4.56
C ARG A 55 -4.51 -4.62 -3.95
N PHE A 56 -4.49 -4.69 -2.63
CA PHE A 56 -3.94 -5.81 -1.90
C PHE A 56 -5.07 -6.73 -1.43
N GLU A 57 -4.97 -8.00 -1.78
CA GLU A 57 -5.91 -9.06 -1.42
C GLU A 57 -5.14 -10.26 -0.85
N LEU A 58 -5.79 -11.03 0.02
CA LEU A 58 -5.19 -12.18 0.72
C LEU A 58 -5.21 -13.46 -0.13
#